data_AF-A0A7K1H806-F1
#
_entry.id   AF-A0A7K1H806-F1
#
_cell.length_a   1.000
_cell.length_b   1.000
_cell.length_c   1.000
_cell.angle_alpha   90.00
_cell.angle_beta   90.00
_cell.angle_gamma   90.00
#
_symmetry.space_group_name_H-M   'P 1'
#
loop_
_entity.id
_entity.type
_entity.pdbx_description
1 polymer ?
#
loop_
_entity_poly.entity_id
_entity_poly.type
_entity_poly.pdbx_seq_one_letter_code
_entity_poly.pdbx_strand_id
1 'polypeptide(L)'
;MTRPVCGTCATPGSVRDGRPWCGTCRIWLVLHGPTGQWVSYAEHTSRDRAAETARLITATARQVTEHLPRVHRMLPKGWTARPHQGIDDAPYAIAIDAPDGVIDATTYLHPPTDTSGWHVTVHNRVTGVGFPSYTDGGARAASFDTVEAAATDGIRLLCGEIHDLASRRAR
;
A
#
# COMPACT_ATOMS: atom_id res chain seq x y z
N MET A 1 -2.70 5.19 41.84
CA MET A 1 -2.43 4.58 40.52
C MET A 1 -3.24 3.30 40.40
N THR A 2 -4.01 3.14 39.32
CA THR A 2 -4.80 1.93 39.08
C THR A 2 -3.86 0.75 38.83
N ARG A 3 -4.07 -0.37 39.53
CA ARG A 3 -3.27 -1.58 39.35
C ARG A 3 -3.46 -2.10 37.91
N PRO A 4 -2.39 -2.38 37.14
CA PRO A 4 -2.50 -2.99 35.82
C PRO A 4 -3.32 -4.28 35.87
N VAL A 5 -4.20 -4.52 34.90
CA VAL A 5 -4.98 -5.76 34.79
C VAL A 5 -4.72 -6.35 33.41
N CYS A 6 -4.14 -7.55 33.35
CA CYS A 6 -3.77 -8.18 32.10
C CYS A 6 -4.99 -8.37 31.20
N GLY A 7 -4.96 -7.79 29.99
CA GLY A 7 -6.03 -7.88 29.00
C GLY A 7 -6.22 -9.30 28.45
N THR A 8 -5.20 -10.17 28.57
CA THR A 8 -5.26 -11.55 28.07
C THR A 8 -5.95 -12.51 29.06
N CYS A 9 -5.64 -12.41 30.36
CA CYS A 9 -6.13 -13.36 31.37
C CYS A 9 -6.94 -12.72 32.50
N ALA A 10 -7.22 -11.42 32.41
CA ALA A 10 -7.95 -10.62 33.40
C ALA A 10 -7.35 -10.61 34.82
N THR A 11 -6.11 -11.10 35.00
CA THR A 11 -5.49 -11.11 36.33
C THR A 11 -4.82 -9.78 36.65
N PRO A 12 -4.88 -9.32 37.92
CA PRO A 12 -4.13 -8.15 38.35
C PRO A 12 -2.62 -8.36 38.16
N GLY A 13 -1.99 -7.44 37.44
CA GLY A 13 -0.55 -7.40 37.27
C GLY A 13 0.19 -7.04 38.56
N SER A 14 1.49 -7.30 38.53
CA SER A 14 2.48 -6.85 39.50
C SER A 14 3.51 -5.95 38.81
N VAL A 15 4.58 -5.61 39.53
CA VAL A 15 5.75 -4.94 38.97
C VAL A 15 6.91 -5.91 39.00
N ARG A 16 7.67 -5.98 37.90
CA ARG A 16 8.96 -6.69 37.80
C ARG A 16 9.94 -5.74 37.12
N ASP A 17 11.17 -5.62 37.59
CA ASP A 17 12.20 -4.75 36.97
C ASP A 17 11.70 -3.31 36.67
N GLY A 18 10.87 -2.75 37.55
CA GLY A 18 10.27 -1.41 37.39
C GLY A 18 9.15 -1.28 36.35
N ARG A 19 8.70 -2.38 35.73
CA ARG A 19 7.66 -2.38 34.67
C ARG A 19 6.44 -3.23 35.07
N PRO A 20 5.24 -2.88 34.59
CA PRO A 20 4.03 -3.70 34.77
C PRO A 20 4.19 -5.11 34.18
N TRP A 21 3.87 -6.13 34.95
CA TRP A 21 4.08 -7.55 34.62
C TRP A 21 2.85 -8.38 34.95
N CYS A 22 2.49 -9.33 34.07
CA CYS A 22 1.52 -10.36 34.37
C CYS A 22 2.23 -11.65 34.80
N GLY A 23 2.02 -12.07 36.06
CA GLY A 23 2.57 -13.33 36.58
C GLY A 23 2.01 -14.58 35.90
N THR A 24 0.73 -14.55 35.51
CA THR A 24 0.03 -15.68 34.87
C THR A 24 0.49 -15.89 33.43
N CYS A 25 0.40 -14.85 32.60
CA CYS A 25 0.79 -14.91 31.19
C CYS A 25 2.31 -14.80 30.97
N ARG A 26 3.07 -14.41 32.01
CA ARG A 26 4.51 -14.18 31.96
C ARG A 26 4.92 -13.17 30.87
N ILE A 27 4.21 -12.05 30.82
CA ILE A 27 4.43 -10.97 29.85
C ILE A 27 4.54 -9.61 30.53
N TRP A 28 5.29 -8.72 29.90
CA TRP A 28 5.27 -7.29 30.20
C TRP A 28 3.98 -6.66 29.70
N LEU A 29 3.37 -5.83 30.52
CA LEU A 29 2.13 -5.13 30.23
C LEU A 29 2.39 -3.68 29.85
N VAL A 30 1.72 -3.22 28.81
CA VAL A 30 1.72 -1.83 28.34
C VAL A 30 0.27 -1.37 28.23
N LEU A 31 -0.01 -0.15 28.67
CA LEU A 31 -1.35 0.43 28.55
C LEU A 31 -1.59 0.83 27.09
N HIS A 32 -2.51 0.14 26.42
CA HIS A 32 -2.99 0.52 25.10
C HIS A 32 -3.96 1.69 25.25
N GLY A 33 -3.47 2.90 25.00
CA GLY A 33 -4.20 4.16 25.18
C GLY A 33 -5.62 4.15 24.61
N PRO A 34 -5.83 3.75 23.34
CA PRO A 34 -7.16 3.79 22.72
C PRO A 34 -8.24 2.94 23.40
N THR A 35 -7.87 1.81 24.02
CA THR A 35 -8.85 0.92 24.67
C THR A 35 -8.77 0.95 26.20
N GLY A 36 -7.77 1.62 26.77
CA GLY A 36 -7.48 1.60 28.20
C GLY A 36 -7.08 0.22 28.76
N GLN A 37 -6.82 -0.76 27.89
CA GLN A 37 -6.47 -2.13 28.29
C GLN A 37 -4.96 -2.26 28.48
N TRP A 38 -4.53 -3.05 29.48
CA TRP A 38 -3.13 -3.43 29.62
C TRP A 38 -2.85 -4.70 28.83
N VAL A 39 -2.08 -4.60 27.75
CA VAL A 39 -1.82 -5.72 26.81
C VAL A 39 -0.32 -6.04 26.75
N SER A 40 0.05 -7.13 26.09
CA SER A 40 1.47 -7.37 25.80
C SER A 40 2.04 -6.30 24.87
N TYR A 41 3.36 -6.08 24.90
CA TYR A 41 4.02 -5.17 23.94
C TYR A 41 3.79 -5.60 22.47
N ALA A 42 3.80 -6.91 22.21
CA ALA A 42 3.56 -7.45 20.87
C ALA A 42 2.13 -7.14 20.39
N GLU A 43 1.15 -7.32 21.26
CA GLU A 43 -0.25 -7.00 20.97
C GLU A 43 -0.46 -5.50 20.79
N HIS A 44 0.13 -4.67 21.65
CA HIS A 44 0.13 -3.21 21.50
C HIS A 44 0.63 -2.80 20.11
N THR A 45 1.82 -3.28 19.73
CA THR A 45 2.44 -2.97 18.43
C THR A 45 1.58 -3.47 17.27
N SER A 46 0.98 -4.67 17.40
CA SER A 46 0.09 -5.22 16.38
C SER A 46 -1.17 -4.38 16.18
N ARG A 47 -1.78 -3.90 17.27
CA ARG A 47 -2.97 -3.04 17.23
C ARG A 47 -2.65 -1.68 16.61
N ASP A 48 -1.52 -1.09 16.96
CA ASP A 48 -1.07 0.18 16.39
C ASP A 48 -0.87 0.07 14.88
N ARG A 49 -0.16 -0.98 14.43
CA ARG A 49 0.03 -1.24 12.99
C ARG A 49 -1.29 -1.48 12.27
N ALA A 50 -2.21 -2.24 12.86
CA ALA A 50 -3.53 -2.46 12.27
C ALA A 50 -4.31 -1.14 12.13
N ALA A 51 -4.25 -0.27 13.14
CA ALA A 51 -4.89 1.04 13.09
C ALA A 51 -4.24 1.96 12.03
N GLU A 52 -2.90 1.95 11.92
CA GLU A 52 -2.16 2.68 10.88
C GLU A 52 -2.53 2.18 9.48
N THR A 53 -2.51 0.86 9.26
CA THR A 53 -2.95 0.25 8.00
C THR A 53 -4.38 0.63 7.64
N ALA A 54 -5.32 0.57 8.60
CA ALA A 54 -6.71 0.97 8.37
C ALA A 54 -6.84 2.44 7.94
N ARG A 55 -6.05 3.34 8.54
CA ARG A 55 -5.98 4.76 8.13
C ARG A 55 -5.43 4.90 6.73
N LEU A 56 -4.35 4.18 6.40
CA LEU A 56 -3.73 4.20 5.08
C LEU A 56 -4.67 3.68 4.00
N ILE A 57 -5.36 2.56 4.22
CA ILE A 57 -6.36 2.01 3.28
C ILE A 57 -7.46 3.04 3.04
N THR A 58 -8.02 3.62 4.11
CA THR A 58 -9.07 4.64 4.00
C THR A 58 -8.59 5.87 3.22
N ALA A 59 -7.38 6.34 3.53
CA ALA A 59 -6.79 7.50 2.87
C ALA A 59 -6.55 7.24 1.38
N THR A 60 -5.96 6.10 1.03
CA THR A 60 -5.69 5.74 -0.37
C THR A 60 -6.97 5.47 -1.16
N ALA A 61 -7.98 4.82 -0.57
CA ALA A 61 -9.29 4.63 -1.20
C ALA A 61 -9.94 5.97 -1.58
N ARG A 62 -9.89 6.95 -0.68
CA ARG A 62 -10.39 8.31 -0.94
C ARG A 62 -9.62 8.98 -2.08
N GLN A 63 -8.30 8.93 -2.05
CA GLN A 63 -7.46 9.52 -3.09
C GLN A 63 -7.70 8.86 -4.46
N VAL A 64 -7.80 7.53 -4.52
CA VAL A 64 -8.15 6.81 -5.76
C VAL A 64 -9.51 7.28 -6.28
N THR A 65 -10.52 7.34 -5.42
CA THR A 65 -11.87 7.81 -5.80
C THR A 65 -11.84 9.23 -6.34
N GLU A 66 -11.11 10.13 -5.69
CA GLU A 66 -11.01 11.53 -6.06
C GLU A 66 -10.29 11.73 -7.41
N HIS A 67 -9.23 10.97 -7.66
CA HIS A 67 -8.34 11.19 -8.80
C HIS A 67 -8.66 10.34 -10.03
N LEU A 68 -9.39 9.23 -9.88
CA LEU A 68 -9.73 8.34 -10.99
C LEU A 68 -10.42 9.05 -12.19
N PRO A 69 -11.35 10.00 -12.01
CA PRO A 69 -11.94 10.72 -13.15
C PRO A 69 -10.92 11.55 -13.94
N ARG A 70 -9.86 12.05 -13.29
CA ARG A 70 -8.78 12.78 -13.96
C ARG A 70 -7.97 11.83 -14.83
N VAL A 71 -7.61 10.66 -14.29
CA VAL A 71 -6.89 9.61 -15.03
C VAL A 71 -7.68 9.14 -16.24
N HIS A 72 -8.99 8.89 -16.10
CA HIS A 72 -9.84 8.47 -17.22
C HIS A 72 -9.79 9.40 -18.43
N ARG A 73 -9.67 10.72 -18.22
CA ARG A 73 -9.60 11.71 -19.30
C ARG A 73 -8.27 11.71 -20.05
N MET A 74 -7.24 11.08 -19.49
CA MET A 74 -5.89 11.02 -20.06
C MET A 74 -5.61 9.72 -20.82
N LEU A 75 -6.50 8.73 -20.71
CA LEU A 75 -6.26 7.41 -21.26
C LEU A 75 -6.29 7.44 -22.80
N PRO A 76 -5.39 6.69 -23.46
CA PRO A 76 -5.50 6.44 -24.89
C PRO A 76 -6.82 5.72 -25.22
N LYS A 77 -7.26 5.82 -26.48
CA LYS A 77 -8.51 5.19 -26.93
C LYS A 77 -8.49 3.69 -26.65
N GLY A 78 -9.54 3.19 -25.98
CA GLY A 78 -9.73 1.77 -25.67
C GLY A 78 -9.01 1.30 -24.41
N TRP A 79 -8.22 2.15 -23.77
CA TRP A 79 -7.60 1.84 -22.47
C TRP A 79 -8.61 2.07 -21.35
N THR A 80 -8.42 1.38 -20.23
CA THR A 80 -9.29 1.49 -19.07
C THR A 80 -8.51 1.86 -17.82
N ALA A 81 -9.18 2.49 -16.87
CA ALA A 81 -8.67 2.68 -15.52
C ALA A 81 -9.73 2.27 -14.50
N ARG A 82 -9.30 1.79 -13.33
CA ARG A 82 -10.21 1.36 -12.26
C ARG A 82 -9.53 1.45 -10.89
N PRO A 83 -10.29 1.55 -9.80
CA PRO A 83 -9.76 1.30 -8.47
C PRO A 83 -9.23 -0.13 -8.41
N HIS A 84 -8.10 -0.32 -7.73
CA HIS A 84 -7.53 -1.63 -7.51
C HIS A 84 -7.02 -1.76 -6.08
N GLN A 85 -7.32 -2.89 -5.48
CA GLN A 85 -6.73 -3.37 -4.24
C GLN A 85 -6.21 -4.77 -4.54
N GLY A 86 -4.89 -4.98 -4.43
CA GLY A 86 -4.25 -6.21 -4.87
C GLY A 86 -4.62 -7.43 -4.01
N ILE A 87 -4.77 -7.20 -2.71
CA ILE A 87 -5.23 -8.15 -1.70
C ILE A 87 -6.07 -7.40 -0.66
N ASP A 88 -6.86 -8.12 0.12
CA ASP A 88 -7.57 -7.54 1.25
C ASP A 88 -6.57 -6.83 2.18
N ASP A 89 -7.00 -5.70 2.72
CA ASP A 89 -6.21 -4.82 3.58
C ASP A 89 -4.93 -4.21 2.95
N ALA A 90 -4.75 -4.30 1.64
CA ALA A 90 -3.72 -3.51 0.95
C ALA A 90 -4.18 -2.06 0.69
N PRO A 91 -3.25 -1.09 0.60
CA PRO A 91 -3.56 0.23 0.08
C PRO A 91 -4.14 0.18 -1.34
N TYR A 92 -5.04 1.11 -1.64
CA TYR A 92 -5.64 1.23 -2.97
C TYR A 92 -4.69 1.90 -3.97
N ALA A 93 -4.79 1.49 -5.22
CA ALA A 93 -4.13 2.09 -6.38
C ALA A 93 -5.13 2.34 -7.51
N ILE A 94 -4.74 3.15 -8.50
CA ILE A 94 -5.44 3.22 -9.79
C ILE A 94 -4.75 2.23 -10.72
N ALA A 95 -5.45 1.19 -11.16
CA ALA A 95 -4.99 0.32 -12.22
C ALA A 95 -5.31 0.93 -13.58
N ILE A 96 -4.35 0.91 -14.51
CA ILE A 96 -4.50 1.27 -15.92
C ILE A 96 -4.16 0.05 -16.75
N ASP A 97 -5.11 -0.36 -17.58
CA ASP A 97 -5.02 -1.54 -18.43
C ASP A 97 -5.10 -1.10 -19.91
N ALA A 98 -4.22 -1.65 -20.75
CA ALA A 98 -4.32 -1.55 -22.20
C ALA A 98 -5.53 -2.36 -22.72
N PRO A 99 -5.97 -2.17 -23.98
CA PRO A 99 -7.07 -2.95 -24.54
C PRO A 99 -6.77 -4.46 -24.48
N ASP A 100 -7.82 -5.25 -24.24
CA ASP A 100 -7.71 -6.70 -24.15
C ASP A 100 -7.01 -7.30 -25.37
N GLY A 101 -6.12 -8.27 -25.12
CA GLY A 101 -5.36 -8.97 -26.15
C GLY A 101 -4.11 -8.24 -26.66
N VAL A 102 -3.87 -6.99 -26.24
CA VAL A 102 -2.64 -6.25 -26.59
C VAL A 102 -1.45 -6.75 -25.76
N ILE A 103 -1.60 -6.78 -24.43
CA ILE A 103 -0.61 -7.30 -23.49
C ILE A 103 -1.33 -7.70 -22.19
N ASP A 104 -0.84 -8.75 -21.51
CA ASP A 104 -1.25 -9.02 -20.13
C ASP A 104 -0.30 -8.28 -19.17
N ALA A 105 -0.51 -6.98 -19.07
CA ALA A 105 0.23 -6.10 -18.17
C ALA A 105 -0.66 -4.97 -17.67
N THR A 106 -0.45 -4.57 -16.41
CA THR A 106 -1.21 -3.50 -15.75
C THR A 106 -0.23 -2.49 -15.15
N THR A 107 -0.53 -1.21 -15.34
CA THR A 107 0.14 -0.12 -14.61
C THR A 107 -0.66 0.22 -13.36
N TYR A 108 0.02 0.46 -12.25
CA TYR A 108 -0.59 0.88 -10.99
C TYR A 108 -0.04 2.24 -10.57
N LEU A 109 -0.95 3.19 -10.31
CA LEU A 109 -0.64 4.48 -9.70
C LEU A 109 -0.96 4.39 -8.21
N HIS A 110 0.08 4.41 -7.38
CA HIS A 110 -0.05 4.37 -5.92
C HIS A 110 -0.17 5.79 -5.39
N PRO A 111 -1.22 6.12 -4.61
CA PRO A 111 -1.41 7.44 -4.05
C PRO A 111 -0.25 7.89 -3.16
N PRO A 112 -0.02 9.20 -3.02
CA PRO A 112 0.99 9.73 -2.12
C PRO A 112 0.76 9.34 -0.66
N THR A 113 1.87 9.27 0.06
CA THR A 113 1.93 9.14 1.51
C THR A 113 2.47 10.44 2.11
N ASP A 114 2.52 10.55 3.44
CA ASP A 114 3.10 11.71 4.12
C ASP A 114 4.58 11.95 3.76
N THR A 115 5.26 10.94 3.21
CA THR A 115 6.70 10.99 2.90
C THR A 115 7.02 10.87 1.41
N SER A 116 6.03 10.72 0.54
CA SER A 116 6.27 10.52 -0.89
C SER A 116 5.09 10.94 -1.76
N GLY A 117 5.39 11.43 -2.97
CA GLY A 117 4.41 11.64 -4.03
C GLY A 117 3.81 10.34 -4.58
N TRP A 118 3.06 10.45 -5.68
CA TRP A 118 2.55 9.31 -6.43
C TRP A 118 3.68 8.42 -6.93
N HIS A 119 3.49 7.10 -6.88
CA HIS A 119 4.43 6.13 -7.46
C HIS A 119 3.77 5.32 -8.56
N VAL A 120 4.57 4.88 -9.51
CA VAL A 120 4.11 4.09 -10.65
C VAL A 120 4.79 2.74 -10.62
N THR A 121 4.03 1.66 -10.76
CA THR A 121 4.56 0.33 -11.03
C THR A 121 3.88 -0.29 -12.25
N VAL A 122 4.62 -1.09 -13.02
CA VAL A 122 4.06 -1.93 -14.08
C VAL A 122 4.23 -3.37 -13.65
N HIS A 123 3.15 -4.14 -13.70
CA HIS A 123 3.18 -5.58 -13.54
C HIS A 123 2.89 -6.22 -14.88
N ASN A 124 3.93 -6.78 -15.50
CA ASN A 124 3.83 -7.56 -16.71
C ASN A 124 3.67 -9.04 -16.35
N ARG A 125 2.46 -9.59 -16.54
CA ARG A 125 2.15 -10.99 -16.24
C ARG A 125 2.65 -11.94 -17.32
N VAL A 126 2.94 -11.44 -18.53
CA VAL A 126 3.60 -12.21 -19.59
C VAL A 126 5.01 -12.63 -19.15
N THR A 127 5.74 -11.75 -18.47
CA THR A 127 7.10 -12.03 -17.96
C THR A 127 7.13 -12.43 -16.49
N GLY A 128 6.03 -12.22 -15.76
CA GLY A 128 5.96 -12.41 -14.30
C GLY A 128 6.73 -11.36 -13.50
N VAL A 129 7.06 -10.22 -14.12
CA VAL A 129 7.88 -9.16 -13.51
C VAL A 129 7.03 -7.95 -13.17
N GLY A 130 7.14 -7.50 -11.92
CA GLY A 130 6.69 -6.19 -11.47
C GLY A 130 7.88 -5.26 -11.29
N PHE A 131 7.83 -4.05 -11.84
CA PHE A 131 8.89 -3.06 -11.69
C PHE A 131 8.32 -1.65 -11.47
N PRO A 132 8.95 -0.81 -10.65
CA PRO A 132 8.59 0.59 -10.52
C PRO A 132 9.08 1.40 -11.72
N SER A 133 8.46 2.55 -11.94
CA SER A 133 9.13 3.63 -12.66
C SER A 133 10.36 4.06 -11.87
N TYR A 134 11.50 4.19 -12.54
CA TYR A 134 12.75 4.57 -11.89
C TYR A 134 13.09 6.03 -12.17
N THR A 135 13.74 6.69 -11.21
CA THR A 135 14.37 8.00 -11.43
C THR A 135 15.45 7.88 -12.50
N ASP A 136 15.54 8.86 -13.40
CA ASP A 136 16.58 8.89 -14.43
C ASP A 136 17.98 8.69 -13.84
N GLY A 137 18.74 7.76 -14.44
CA GLY A 137 20.10 7.44 -14.03
C GLY A 137 20.24 6.69 -12.70
N GLY A 138 19.15 6.19 -12.11
CA GLY A 138 19.17 5.52 -10.80
C GLY A 138 18.28 4.29 -10.68
N ALA A 139 18.44 3.58 -9.56
CA ALA A 139 17.64 2.39 -9.20
C ALA A 139 16.57 2.72 -8.14
N ARG A 140 16.21 3.99 -7.97
CA ARG A 140 15.19 4.45 -7.01
C ARG A 140 13.86 4.60 -7.73
N ALA A 141 12.76 4.26 -7.06
CA ALA A 141 11.43 4.51 -7.58
C ALA A 141 11.22 6.03 -7.77
N ALA A 142 10.69 6.41 -8.93
CA ALA A 142 10.29 7.78 -9.23
C ALA A 142 9.05 8.17 -8.41
N SER A 143 9.02 9.42 -7.97
CA SER A 143 7.90 9.99 -7.23
C SER A 143 7.39 11.22 -7.95
N PHE A 144 6.07 11.33 -8.09
CA PHE A 144 5.40 12.37 -8.87
C PHE A 144 4.48 13.21 -7.98
N ASP A 145 4.52 14.53 -8.12
CA ASP A 145 3.71 15.43 -7.31
C ASP A 145 2.22 15.37 -7.66
N THR A 146 1.87 14.92 -8.88
CA THR A 146 0.50 14.89 -9.38
C THR A 146 0.13 13.53 -9.96
N VAL A 147 -1.17 13.22 -9.92
CA VAL A 147 -1.69 11.98 -10.53
C VAL A 147 -1.54 12.00 -12.05
N GLU A 148 -1.60 13.18 -12.66
CA GLU A 148 -1.44 13.37 -14.09
C GLU A 148 -0.02 13.00 -14.55
N ALA A 149 1.01 13.47 -13.84
CA ALA A 149 2.39 13.12 -14.14
C ALA A 149 2.63 11.61 -13.98
N ALA A 150 2.11 11.02 -12.90
CA ALA A 150 2.16 9.58 -12.68
C ALA A 150 1.42 8.79 -13.79
N ALA A 151 0.25 9.25 -14.22
CA ALA A 151 -0.53 8.61 -15.27
C ALA A 151 0.19 8.68 -16.63
N THR A 152 0.75 9.84 -16.98
CA THR A 152 1.56 10.00 -18.20
C THR A 152 2.74 9.05 -18.21
N ASP A 153 3.47 8.95 -17.09
CA ASP A 153 4.61 8.05 -16.98
C ASP A 153 4.19 6.57 -17.04
N GLY A 154 3.11 6.21 -16.34
CA GLY A 154 2.54 4.88 -16.38
C GLY A 154 2.10 4.42 -17.77
N ILE A 155 1.39 5.28 -18.51
CA ILE A 155 1.01 5.02 -19.90
C ILE A 155 2.26 4.84 -20.78
N ARG A 156 3.29 5.68 -20.60
CA ARG A 156 4.56 5.57 -21.32
C ARG A 156 5.24 4.22 -21.08
N LEU A 157 5.32 3.78 -19.83
CA LEU A 157 5.93 2.49 -19.49
C LEU A 157 5.15 1.31 -20.08
N LEU A 158 3.82 1.33 -19.98
CA LEU A 158 3.00 0.25 -20.54
C LEU A 158 3.10 0.19 -22.07
N CYS A 159 3.16 1.33 -22.75
CA CYS A 159 3.45 1.40 -24.18
C CYS A 159 4.82 0.80 -24.53
N GLY A 160 5.83 1.01 -23.68
CA GLY A 160 7.16 0.38 -23.82
C GLY A 160 7.08 -1.15 -23.77
N GLU A 161 6.37 -1.70 -22.79
CA GLU A 161 6.16 -3.15 -22.68
C GLU A 161 5.43 -3.75 -23.90
N ILE A 162 4.44 -3.02 -24.44
CA ILE A 162 3.73 -3.41 -25.66
C ILE A 162 4.69 -3.44 -26.86
N HIS A 163 5.55 -2.44 -27.00
CA HIS A 163 6.53 -2.36 -28.07
C HIS A 163 7.58 -3.48 -27.98
N ASP A 164 8.08 -3.76 -26.77
CA ASP A 164 9.02 -4.84 -26.50
C ASP A 164 8.41 -6.21 -26.82
N LEU A 165 7.15 -6.44 -26.44
CA LEU A 165 6.43 -7.67 -26.75
C LEU A 165 6.27 -7.87 -28.26
N ALA A 166 5.88 -6.81 -28.98
CA ALA A 166 5.75 -6.85 -30.44
C ALA A 166 7.09 -7.18 -31.12
N SER A 167 8.18 -6.58 -30.64
CA SER A 167 9.53 -6.79 -31.17
C SER A 167 10.06 -8.21 -30.96
N ARG A 168 9.60 -8.91 -29.90
CA ARG A 168 9.95 -10.31 -29.64
C ARG A 168 9.17 -11.28 -30.53
N ARG A 169 7.91 -10.98 -30.88
CA ARG A 169 7.07 -11.83 -31.74
C ARG A 169 7.48 -11.82 -33.22
N ALA A 170 8.20 -10.78 -33.66
CA ALA A 170 8.65 -10.65 -35.05
C ALA A 170 9.95 -11.42 -35.35
N ARG A 171 10.55 -12.08 -34.37
CA ARG A 171 11.75 -12.93 -34.50
C ARG A 171 11.36 -14.40 -34.52
#